data_AF-A0AAD8ZLW2-F1
#
_entry.id   AF-A0AAD8ZLW2-F1
#
_cell.length_a   1.000
_cell.length_b   1.000
_cell.length_c   1.000
_cell.angle_alpha   90.00
_cell.angle_beta   90.00
_cell.angle_gamma   90.00
#
_symmetry.space_group_name_H-M   'P 1'
#
loop_
_entity.id
_entity.type
_entity.pdbx_description
1 polymer ?
#
loop_
_entity_poly.entity_id
_entity_poly.type
_entity_poly.pdbx_seq_one_letter_code
_entity_poly.pdbx_strand_id
1 'polypeptide(L)'
;FWDCQDTEHASSANANSASANNANGAVGAGNGACAEPTIEQCPLIITESDATREFKRVNSRKAAGSDGICGRVLKDCADQLAPVFTDIFNFSLTLGIVPSSFKRSTIGPVPKKPPPSGLDDYRPVALTSVVMKCFDKLVRDFITSSLPASMDPLQFAYRHNRSTDDAIAHLLHTTLTHLDKGRGNYVKTLFVDYSSAFNTIIPSKLTTKLEDLGLHTSLCDWLSNFLTDRPQSVRVGNCVSSILTLSVAAPQGCVLSPLLYSL
;
A
#
# COMPACT_ATOMS: atom_id res chain seq x y z
N PHE A 1 -4.83 21.38 4.12
CA PHE A 1 -5.09 22.11 2.86
C PHE A 1 -6.26 21.45 2.16
N TRP A 2 -7.47 21.92 2.45
CA TRP A 2 -8.69 21.61 1.72
C TRP A 2 -9.48 22.89 1.76
N ASP A 3 -9.48 23.62 0.65
CA ASP A 3 -10.48 24.66 0.43
C ASP A 3 -11.06 24.45 -0.96
N CYS A 4 -12.37 24.56 -1.02
CA CYS A 4 -13.23 24.07 -2.08
C CYS A 4 -14.11 25.25 -2.51
N GLN A 5 -13.72 25.93 -3.59
CA GLN A 5 -14.47 26.93 -4.37
C GLN A 5 -13.83 26.91 -5.78
N ASP A 6 -14.48 26.95 -6.94
CA ASP A 6 -15.88 27.13 -7.31
C ASP A 6 -16.07 26.73 -8.80
N THR A 7 -17.28 26.24 -9.11
CA THR A 7 -18.12 26.36 -10.33
C THR A 7 -17.62 26.21 -11.79
N GLU A 8 -18.26 25.23 -12.47
CA GLU A 8 -18.93 25.23 -13.78
C GLU A 8 -18.41 26.06 -14.98
N HIS A 9 -18.24 25.40 -16.14
CA HIS A 9 -19.11 25.63 -17.31
C HIS A 9 -19.05 24.48 -18.33
N ALA A 10 -20.23 24.00 -18.70
CA ALA A 10 -20.49 23.00 -19.72
C ALA A 10 -20.35 23.59 -21.13
N SER A 11 -19.95 22.77 -22.11
CA SER A 11 -20.31 22.96 -23.51
C SER A 11 -20.27 21.63 -24.25
N SER A 12 -21.46 21.14 -24.59
CA SER A 12 -21.75 20.06 -25.53
C SER A 12 -21.40 20.42 -26.97
N ALA A 13 -20.89 19.48 -27.77
CA ALA A 13 -21.07 19.49 -29.23
C ALA A 13 -20.87 18.09 -29.84
N ASN A 14 -22.03 17.44 -30.02
CA ASN A 14 -22.54 16.68 -31.15
C ASN A 14 -21.65 15.93 -32.16
N ALA A 15 -22.20 14.78 -32.55
CA ALA A 15 -21.75 13.82 -33.55
C ALA A 15 -21.67 14.36 -34.99
N ASN A 16 -20.83 13.73 -35.81
CA ASN A 16 -21.11 13.56 -37.24
C ASN A 16 -20.44 12.29 -37.79
N SER A 17 -21.26 11.48 -38.44
CA SER A 17 -20.94 10.32 -39.28
C SER A 17 -20.45 10.74 -40.66
N ALA A 18 -19.51 10.01 -41.27
CA ALA A 18 -19.42 9.89 -42.73
C ALA A 18 -18.65 8.64 -43.19
N SER A 19 -19.43 7.77 -43.83
CA SER A 19 -19.20 6.71 -44.81
C SER A 19 -17.82 6.49 -45.48
N ALA A 20 -17.45 5.19 -45.51
CA ALA A 20 -16.97 4.36 -46.62
C ALA A 20 -15.91 4.86 -47.62
N ASN A 21 -14.84 4.07 -47.76
CA ASN A 21 -14.40 3.61 -49.08
C ASN A 21 -13.63 2.29 -49.04
N ASN A 22 -13.78 1.59 -50.15
CA ASN A 22 -13.58 0.17 -50.45
C ASN A 22 -12.13 -0.17 -50.87
N ALA A 23 -11.61 -1.35 -50.51
CA ALA A 23 -10.58 -2.04 -51.28
C ALA A 23 -10.46 -3.53 -50.87
N ASN A 24 -10.89 -4.41 -51.77
CA ASN A 24 -10.61 -5.85 -51.78
C ASN A 24 -9.09 -6.11 -51.85
N GLY A 25 -8.60 -7.03 -51.01
CA GLY A 25 -7.23 -7.54 -51.05
C GLY A 25 -7.17 -8.99 -50.55
N ALA A 26 -6.67 -9.86 -51.41
CA ALA A 26 -6.72 -11.32 -51.35
C ALA A 26 -6.19 -11.98 -50.06
N VAL A 27 -6.79 -13.13 -49.78
CA VAL A 27 -6.45 -14.13 -48.76
C VAL A 27 -5.01 -14.60 -48.92
N GLY A 28 -4.17 -14.33 -47.93
CA GLY A 28 -2.87 -14.96 -47.72
C GLY A 28 -2.92 -15.84 -46.48
N ALA A 29 -2.80 -17.15 -46.65
CA ALA A 29 -2.65 -18.11 -45.57
C ALA A 29 -1.28 -17.94 -44.91
N GLY A 30 -1.23 -17.16 -43.83
CA GLY A 30 -0.08 -17.07 -42.94
C GLY A 30 -0.35 -17.89 -41.68
N ASN A 31 0.47 -18.91 -41.44
CA ASN A 31 0.54 -19.62 -40.16
C ASN A 31 0.99 -18.65 -39.06
N GLY A 32 0.03 -17.95 -38.46
CA GLY A 32 0.22 -17.25 -37.21
C GLY A 32 0.00 -18.23 -36.08
N ALA A 33 1.09 -18.81 -35.55
CA ALA A 33 1.03 -19.33 -34.19
C ALA A 33 0.67 -18.15 -33.29
N CYS A 34 -0.57 -18.12 -32.79
CA CYS A 34 -0.94 -17.25 -31.69
C CYS A 34 -0.09 -17.70 -30.51
N ALA A 35 1.00 -16.99 -30.25
CA ALA A 35 1.64 -17.06 -28.94
C ALA A 35 0.57 -16.62 -27.95
N GLU A 36 0.02 -17.57 -27.19
CA GLU A 36 -0.72 -17.24 -25.98
C GLU A 36 0.18 -16.30 -25.17
N PRO A 37 -0.32 -15.16 -24.69
CA PRO A 37 0.47 -14.31 -23.82
C PRO A 37 0.85 -15.16 -22.62
N THR A 38 2.14 -15.46 -22.47
CA THR A 38 2.67 -16.09 -21.27
C THR A 38 2.30 -15.16 -20.12
N ILE A 39 1.28 -15.52 -19.35
CA ILE A 39 0.96 -14.81 -18.12
C ILE A 39 2.17 -15.06 -17.22
N GLU A 40 3.08 -14.09 -17.14
CA GLU A 40 4.19 -14.15 -16.19
C GLU A 40 3.57 -14.19 -14.79
N GLN A 41 3.62 -15.38 -14.20
CA GLN A 41 2.87 -15.71 -13.00
C GLN A 41 3.46 -14.96 -11.80
N CYS A 42 2.61 -14.47 -10.90
CA CYS A 42 3.09 -13.83 -9.68
C CYS A 42 3.98 -14.81 -8.90
N PRO A 43 5.21 -14.42 -8.51
CA PRO A 43 6.14 -15.32 -7.82
C PRO A 43 5.69 -15.66 -6.39
N LEU A 44 4.75 -14.89 -5.83
CA LEU A 44 4.17 -15.16 -4.53
C LEU A 44 3.00 -16.13 -4.67
N ILE A 45 3.14 -17.31 -4.07
CA ILE A 45 2.06 -18.28 -3.86
C ILE A 45 1.79 -18.37 -2.37
N ILE A 46 0.58 -18.06 -1.96
CA ILE A 46 0.14 -18.18 -0.57
C ILE A 46 -0.38 -19.61 -0.35
N THR A 47 0.13 -20.28 0.68
CA THR A 47 -0.39 -21.61 1.07
C THR A 47 -1.49 -21.49 2.11
N GLU A 48 -2.32 -22.53 2.24
CA GLU A 48 -3.33 -22.60 3.30
C GLU A 48 -2.70 -22.50 4.70
N SER A 49 -1.49 -23.02 4.86
CA SER A 49 -0.74 -22.94 6.11
C SER A 49 -0.35 -21.51 6.46
N ASP A 50 -0.02 -20.70 5.46
CA ASP A 50 0.30 -19.27 5.63
C ASP A 50 -0.95 -18.48 6.04
N ALA A 51 -2.06 -18.69 5.34
CA ALA A 51 -3.33 -18.05 5.67
C ALA A 51 -3.83 -18.46 7.07
N THR A 52 -3.78 -19.75 7.41
CA THR A 52 -4.15 -20.28 8.73
C THR A 52 -3.30 -19.66 9.83
N ARG A 53 -1.97 -19.59 9.61
CA ARG A 53 -1.04 -18.98 10.56
C ARG A 53 -1.37 -17.52 10.81
N GLU A 54 -1.64 -16.75 9.76
CA GLU A 54 -1.98 -15.33 9.91
C GLU A 54 -3.32 -15.12 10.61
N PHE A 55 -4.34 -15.91 10.28
CA PHE A 55 -5.65 -15.85 10.93
C PHE A 55 -5.57 -16.18 12.42
N LYS A 56 -4.83 -17.23 12.81
CA LYS A 56 -4.65 -17.59 14.23
C LYS A 56 -3.91 -16.52 15.04
N ARG A 57 -3.07 -15.71 14.39
CA ARG A 57 -2.29 -14.61 15.00
C ARG A 57 -3.07 -13.30 15.10
N VAL A 58 -4.28 -13.21 14.54
CA VAL A 58 -5.10 -12.00 14.63
C VAL A 58 -5.41 -11.66 16.09
N ASN A 59 -5.28 -10.37 16.44
CA ASN A 59 -5.73 -9.88 17.74
C ASN A 59 -7.26 -9.74 17.74
N SER A 60 -7.93 -10.66 18.43
CA SER A 60 -9.39 -10.75 18.51
C SER A 60 -10.09 -9.55 19.14
N ARG A 61 -9.35 -8.65 19.80
CA ARG A 61 -9.88 -7.42 20.42
C ARG A 61 -9.87 -6.21 19.48
N LYS A 62 -9.24 -6.30 18.31
CA LYS A 62 -9.24 -5.19 17.35
C LYS A 62 -10.60 -5.06 16.68
N ALA A 63 -11.00 -3.82 16.40
CA ALA A 63 -12.22 -3.50 15.68
C ALA A 63 -12.21 -4.10 14.26
N ALA A 64 -13.38 -4.53 13.80
CA ALA A 64 -13.61 -4.97 12.43
C ALA A 64 -13.44 -3.82 11.43
N GLY A 65 -13.12 -4.14 10.19
CA GLY A 65 -13.09 -3.17 9.09
C GLY A 65 -14.51 -2.85 8.58
N SER A 66 -14.57 -2.20 7.42
CA SER A 66 -15.83 -1.89 6.73
C SER A 66 -16.58 -3.13 6.22
N ASP A 67 -15.95 -4.31 6.27
CA ASP A 67 -16.54 -5.61 5.93
C ASP A 67 -17.29 -6.27 7.10
N GLY A 68 -17.17 -5.74 8.33
CA GLY A 68 -17.81 -6.28 9.52
C GLY A 68 -17.19 -7.59 10.03
N ILE A 69 -16.11 -8.09 9.42
CA ILE A 69 -15.47 -9.34 9.83
C ILE A 69 -14.56 -9.07 11.02
N CYS A 70 -15.01 -9.50 12.21
CA CYS A 70 -14.25 -9.38 13.43
C CYS A 70 -13.02 -10.31 13.44
N GLY A 71 -11.92 -9.83 14.01
CA GLY A 71 -10.70 -10.64 14.12
C GLY A 71 -10.87 -11.92 14.94
N ARG A 72 -11.86 -11.96 15.86
CA ARG A 72 -12.25 -13.19 16.57
C ARG A 72 -12.75 -14.28 15.63
N VAL A 73 -13.60 -13.93 14.65
CA VAL A 73 -14.14 -14.90 13.68
C VAL A 73 -13.01 -15.52 12.85
N LEU A 74 -12.09 -14.68 12.36
CA LEU A 74 -10.93 -15.19 11.62
C LEU A 74 -10.07 -16.13 12.46
N LYS A 75 -9.86 -15.81 13.74
CA LYS A 75 -9.02 -16.61 14.63
C LYS A 75 -9.68 -17.94 15.00
N ASP A 76 -10.95 -17.91 15.41
CA ASP A 76 -11.65 -19.07 15.94
C ASP A 76 -12.07 -20.04 14.81
N CYS A 77 -12.33 -19.52 13.60
CA CYS A 77 -12.68 -20.29 12.42
C CYS A 77 -11.52 -20.38 11.40
N ALA A 78 -10.27 -20.24 11.85
CA ALA A 78 -9.12 -20.13 10.96
C ALA A 78 -8.98 -21.33 10.01
N ASP A 79 -9.14 -22.54 10.54
CA ASP A 79 -8.96 -23.79 9.79
C ASP A 79 -10.05 -23.98 8.71
N GLN A 80 -11.24 -23.40 8.90
CA GLN A 80 -12.34 -23.44 7.93
C GLN A 80 -12.26 -22.32 6.90
N LEU A 81 -11.79 -21.14 7.31
CA LEU A 81 -11.74 -19.94 6.45
C LEU A 81 -10.47 -19.88 5.60
N ALA A 82 -9.35 -20.42 6.09
CA ALA A 82 -8.06 -20.33 5.41
C ALA A 82 -8.07 -20.92 3.98
N PRO A 83 -8.68 -22.08 3.68
CA PRO A 83 -8.71 -22.60 2.31
C PRO A 83 -9.37 -21.62 1.34
N VAL A 84 -10.55 -21.12 1.70
CA VAL A 84 -11.32 -20.16 0.87
C VAL A 84 -10.55 -18.87 0.64
N PHE A 85 -9.94 -18.30 1.69
CA PHE A 85 -9.18 -17.06 1.55
C PHE A 85 -7.85 -17.27 0.82
N THR A 86 -7.27 -18.46 0.88
CA THR A 86 -6.06 -18.80 0.11
C THR A 86 -6.36 -18.73 -1.38
N ASP A 87 -7.48 -19.30 -1.83
CA ASP A 87 -7.92 -19.20 -3.23
C ASP A 87 -8.15 -17.74 -3.64
N ILE A 88 -8.83 -16.96 -2.80
CA ILE A 88 -9.08 -15.53 -3.06
C ILE A 88 -7.77 -14.74 -3.15
N PHE A 89 -6.81 -14.98 -2.24
CA PHE A 89 -5.53 -14.28 -2.24
C PHE A 89 -4.71 -14.61 -3.48
N ASN A 90 -4.59 -15.90 -3.83
CA ASN A 90 -3.84 -16.31 -5.01
C ASN A 90 -4.50 -15.85 -6.31
N PHE A 91 -5.84 -15.84 -6.38
CA PHE A 91 -6.57 -15.29 -7.52
C PHE A 91 -6.35 -13.78 -7.65
N SER A 92 -6.37 -13.06 -6.53
CA SER A 92 -6.06 -11.62 -6.48
C SER A 92 -4.63 -11.34 -6.97
N LEU A 93 -3.63 -12.11 -6.52
CA LEU A 93 -2.23 -11.97 -6.96
C LEU A 93 -2.07 -12.30 -8.44
N THR A 94 -2.73 -13.34 -8.94
CA THR A 94 -2.66 -13.76 -10.34
C THR A 94 -3.27 -12.72 -11.26
N LEU A 95 -4.38 -12.11 -10.88
CA LEU A 95 -5.03 -11.06 -11.66
C LEU A 95 -4.38 -9.68 -11.51
N GLY A 96 -3.51 -9.48 -10.50
CA GLY A 96 -3.02 -8.15 -10.14
C GLY A 96 -4.10 -7.22 -9.59
N ILE A 97 -5.22 -7.75 -9.08
CA ILE A 97 -6.39 -6.97 -8.65
C ILE A 97 -6.73 -7.28 -7.21
N VAL A 98 -6.79 -6.24 -6.37
CA VAL A 98 -7.25 -6.33 -4.98
C VAL A 98 -8.77 -6.19 -4.92
N PRO A 99 -9.50 -7.11 -4.25
CA PRO A 99 -10.94 -7.00 -4.07
C PRO A 99 -11.36 -5.65 -3.48
N SER A 100 -12.40 -5.04 -4.03
CA SER A 100 -12.87 -3.71 -3.61
C SER A 100 -13.31 -3.66 -2.14
N SER A 101 -13.84 -4.78 -1.62
CA SER A 101 -14.18 -4.95 -0.19
C SER A 101 -12.96 -4.85 0.72
N PHE A 102 -11.79 -5.28 0.23
CA PHE A 102 -10.53 -5.22 0.98
C PHE A 102 -9.89 -3.83 0.95
N LYS A 103 -10.08 -3.10 -0.16
CA LYS A 103 -9.59 -1.72 -0.34
C LYS A 103 -10.38 -0.67 0.45
N ARG A 104 -11.62 -0.98 0.81
CA ARG A 104 -12.49 -0.05 1.54
C ARG A 104 -11.97 0.19 2.96
N SER A 105 -12.02 1.45 3.39
CA SER A 105 -11.59 1.84 4.74
C SER A 105 -12.53 2.86 5.38
N THR A 106 -12.56 2.87 6.71
CA THR A 106 -13.22 3.92 7.49
C THR A 106 -12.16 4.69 8.26
N ILE A 107 -12.10 6.01 8.04
CA ILE A 107 -11.15 6.90 8.70
C ILE A 107 -11.73 7.34 10.04
N GLY A 108 -11.05 6.95 11.12
CA GLY A 108 -11.30 7.44 12.46
C GLY A 108 -10.29 8.55 12.80
N PRO A 109 -10.73 9.80 13.03
CA PRO A 109 -9.83 10.87 13.46
C PRO A 109 -9.41 10.67 14.92
N VAL A 110 -8.11 10.53 15.16
CA VAL A 110 -7.54 10.35 16.51
C VAL A 110 -6.77 11.61 16.92
N PRO A 111 -7.10 12.27 18.06
CA PRO A 111 -6.36 13.45 18.51
C PRO A 111 -4.88 13.16 18.74
N LYS A 112 -4.00 14.03 18.23
CA LYS A 112 -2.56 14.06 18.50
C LYS A 112 -2.26 14.61 19.90
N LYS A 113 -3.07 15.56 20.36
CA LYS A 113 -2.94 16.24 21.65
C LYS A 113 -4.32 16.55 22.25
N PRO A 114 -4.49 16.50 23.58
CA PRO A 114 -5.71 16.96 24.24
C PRO A 114 -5.56 18.40 24.78
N PRO A 115 -6.53 19.33 24.54
CA PRO A 115 -7.59 19.27 23.54
C PRO A 115 -7.07 19.61 22.13
N PRO A 116 -7.64 19.03 21.06
CA PRO A 116 -7.30 19.41 19.69
C PRO A 116 -7.82 20.81 19.35
N SER A 117 -7.02 21.63 18.68
CA SER A 117 -7.34 23.03 18.33
C SER A 117 -7.71 23.22 16.86
N GLY A 118 -7.37 22.26 16.00
CA GLY A 118 -7.69 22.28 14.57
C GLY A 118 -7.65 20.89 13.93
N LEU A 119 -7.99 20.79 12.64
CA LEU A 119 -8.03 19.52 11.91
C LEU A 119 -6.65 18.83 11.82
N ASP A 120 -5.58 19.62 11.75
CA ASP A 120 -4.21 19.11 11.71
C ASP A 120 -3.76 18.47 13.02
N ASP A 121 -4.48 18.71 14.12
CA ASP A 121 -4.27 18.03 15.40
C ASP A 121 -4.88 16.62 15.43
N TYR A 122 -5.49 16.13 14.34
CA TYR A 122 -5.96 14.76 14.23
C TYR A 122 -5.04 13.91 13.34
N ARG A 123 -4.96 12.61 13.66
CA ARG A 123 -4.41 11.58 12.79
C ARG A 123 -5.57 10.86 12.11
N PRO A 124 -5.64 10.83 10.77
CA PRO A 124 -6.64 10.05 10.06
C PRO A 124 -6.25 8.56 10.09
N VAL A 125 -6.73 7.80 11.08
CA VAL A 125 -6.41 6.37 11.16
C VAL A 125 -7.38 5.56 10.31
N ALA A 126 -6.86 4.85 9.31
CA ALA A 126 -7.64 4.01 8.42
C ALA A 126 -7.94 2.65 9.07
N LEU A 127 -9.22 2.38 9.30
CA LEU A 127 -9.71 1.08 9.72
C LEU A 127 -10.00 0.22 8.48
N THR A 128 -8.98 -0.53 8.05
CA THR A 128 -9.08 -1.50 6.95
C THR A 128 -9.57 -2.87 7.44
N SER A 129 -10.06 -3.67 6.49
CA SER A 129 -10.44 -5.09 6.69
C SER A 129 -9.35 -5.86 7.45
N VAL A 130 -9.78 -6.71 8.39
CA VAL A 130 -8.84 -7.58 9.12
C VAL A 130 -8.27 -8.66 8.19
N VAL A 131 -9.07 -9.11 7.22
CA VAL A 131 -8.62 -10.03 6.16
C VAL A 131 -7.54 -9.35 5.32
N MET A 132 -7.76 -8.11 4.88
CA MET A 132 -6.74 -7.37 4.11
C MET A 132 -5.46 -7.20 4.92
N LYS A 133 -5.54 -6.91 6.22
CA LYS A 133 -4.34 -6.84 7.08
C LYS A 133 -3.58 -8.16 7.16
N CYS A 134 -4.23 -9.31 7.02
CA CYS A 134 -3.55 -10.60 6.95
C CYS A 134 -2.87 -10.77 5.59
N PHE A 135 -3.58 -10.43 4.51
CA PHE A 135 -3.02 -10.49 3.16
C PHE A 135 -1.82 -9.54 2.98
N ASP A 136 -1.95 -8.30 3.43
CA ASP A 136 -0.87 -7.29 3.45
C ASP A 136 0.40 -7.81 4.13
N LYS A 137 0.26 -8.57 5.23
CA LYS A 137 1.42 -9.13 5.95
C LYS A 137 2.13 -10.19 5.12
N LEU A 138 1.38 -11.09 4.49
CA LEU A 138 1.94 -12.14 3.64
C LEU A 138 2.71 -11.51 2.47
N VAL A 139 2.11 -10.52 1.82
CA VAL A 139 2.74 -9.77 0.74
C VAL A 139 3.98 -9.00 1.24
N ARG A 140 3.88 -8.33 2.40
CA ARG A 140 5.00 -7.61 3.02
C ARG A 140 6.17 -8.54 3.31
N ASP A 141 5.90 -9.70 3.88
CA ASP A 141 6.93 -10.67 4.28
C ASP A 141 7.66 -11.20 3.04
N PHE A 142 6.91 -11.48 1.96
CA PHE A 142 7.47 -11.82 0.67
C PHE A 142 8.35 -10.70 0.11
N ILE A 143 7.83 -9.47 0.00
CA ILE A 143 8.60 -8.32 -0.51
C ILE A 143 9.88 -8.16 0.30
N THR A 144 9.79 -8.17 1.63
CA THR A 144 10.94 -8.00 2.51
C THR A 144 12.00 -9.08 2.29
N SER A 145 11.59 -10.32 2.03
CA SER A 145 12.51 -11.42 1.72
C SER A 145 13.14 -11.33 0.33
N SER A 146 12.48 -10.65 -0.61
CA SER A 146 12.93 -10.47 -1.99
C SER A 146 13.77 -9.21 -2.19
N LEU A 147 13.78 -8.27 -1.24
CA LEU A 147 14.56 -7.04 -1.33
C LEU A 147 16.07 -7.33 -1.27
N PRO A 148 16.89 -6.59 -2.04
CA PRO A 148 18.33 -6.81 -2.07
C PRO A 148 19.00 -6.43 -0.74
N ALA A 149 20.06 -7.17 -0.39
CA ALA A 149 20.85 -6.90 0.81
C ALA A 149 21.57 -5.53 0.78
N SER A 150 21.70 -4.92 -0.40
CA SER A 150 22.34 -3.61 -0.64
C SER A 150 21.53 -2.39 -0.18
N MET A 151 20.36 -2.60 0.39
CA MET A 151 19.53 -1.52 0.92
C MET A 151 20.24 -0.74 2.05
N ASP A 152 20.11 0.59 2.02
CA ASP A 152 20.92 1.54 2.80
C ASP A 152 21.15 1.11 4.26
N PRO A 153 22.39 0.79 4.68
CA PRO A 153 22.68 0.34 6.04
C PRO A 153 22.31 1.35 7.12
N LEU A 154 22.12 2.63 6.77
CA LEU A 154 21.71 3.72 7.66
C LEU A 154 20.19 3.96 7.68
N GLN A 155 19.41 3.15 6.96
CA GLN A 155 17.96 3.11 7.14
C GLN A 155 17.63 2.30 8.40
N PHE A 156 17.29 2.98 9.49
CA PHE A 156 16.94 2.34 10.77
C PHE A 156 15.43 2.06 10.90
N ALA A 157 14.59 2.90 10.28
CA ALA A 157 13.15 2.77 10.39
C ALA A 157 12.62 1.59 9.56
N TYR A 158 11.64 0.88 10.13
CA TYR A 158 10.88 -0.21 9.48
C TYR A 158 11.73 -1.39 8.98
N ARG A 159 12.98 -1.52 9.43
CA ARG A 159 13.83 -2.69 9.16
C ARG A 159 13.83 -3.63 10.34
N HIS A 160 13.92 -4.93 10.03
CA HIS A 160 14.05 -5.94 11.06
C HIS A 160 15.39 -5.77 11.80
N ASN A 161 15.39 -5.97 13.12
CA ASN A 161 16.57 -5.82 13.98
C ASN A 161 17.26 -4.45 13.88
N ARG A 162 16.46 -3.39 13.75
CA ARG A 162 16.87 -1.99 13.85
C ARG A 162 15.87 -1.22 14.69
N SER A 163 16.35 -0.20 15.37
CA SER A 163 15.59 0.63 16.29
C SER A 163 16.00 2.10 16.19
N THR A 164 15.21 2.97 16.81
CA THR A 164 15.58 4.38 16.97
C THR A 164 16.83 4.55 17.82
N ASP A 165 17.06 3.65 18.79
CA ASP A 165 18.25 3.67 19.64
C ASP A 165 19.52 3.41 18.83
N ASP A 166 19.47 2.51 17.84
CA ASP A 166 20.58 2.27 16.92
C ASP A 166 20.91 3.54 16.11
N ALA A 167 19.89 4.26 15.63
CA ALA A 167 20.07 5.51 14.88
C ALA A 167 20.74 6.60 15.74
N ILE A 168 20.27 6.74 16.99
CA ILE A 168 20.83 7.69 17.96
C ILE A 168 22.28 7.31 18.29
N ALA A 169 22.53 6.04 18.60
CA ALA A 169 23.86 5.54 18.91
C ALA A 169 24.83 5.77 17.74
N HIS A 170 24.41 5.50 16.51
CA HIS A 170 25.21 5.75 15.31
C HIS A 170 25.54 7.24 15.12
N LEU A 171 24.53 8.13 15.27
CA LEU A 171 24.72 9.58 15.16
C LEU A 171 25.69 10.09 16.22
N LEU A 172 25.51 9.67 17.48
CA LEU A 172 26.38 10.05 18.59
C LEU A 172 27.81 9.55 18.38
N HIS A 173 27.98 8.27 18.04
CA HIS A 173 29.29 7.68 17.79
C HIS A 173 30.03 8.42 16.67
N THR A 174 29.37 8.67 15.54
CA THR A 174 29.96 9.40 14.40
C THR A 174 30.36 10.82 14.79
N THR A 175 29.50 11.51 15.56
CA THR A 175 29.73 12.88 16.02
C THR A 175 30.93 12.95 16.96
N LEU A 176 30.94 12.14 18.01
CA LEU A 176 31.99 12.14 19.03
C LEU A 176 33.34 11.71 18.44
N THR A 177 33.36 10.65 17.63
CA THR A 177 34.58 10.18 16.95
C THR A 177 35.19 11.25 16.04
N HIS A 178 34.38 12.11 15.41
CA HIS A 178 34.89 13.22 14.62
C HIS A 178 35.50 14.33 15.49
N LEU A 179 34.85 14.67 16.60
CA LEU A 179 35.32 15.70 17.53
C LEU A 179 36.63 15.30 18.24
N ASP A 180 36.82 14.02 18.51
CA ASP A 180 38.03 13.51 19.17
C ASP A 180 39.30 13.55 18.30
N LYS A 181 39.19 13.80 16.99
CA LYS A 181 40.34 13.81 16.05
C LYS A 181 41.26 15.03 16.18
N GLY A 182 40.89 16.06 16.93
CA GLY A 182 41.76 17.22 17.15
C GLY A 182 41.03 18.51 17.46
N ARG A 183 41.80 19.52 17.87
CA ARG A 183 41.28 20.86 18.17
C ARG A 183 40.84 21.57 16.89
N GLY A 184 39.67 22.20 16.93
CA GLY A 184 39.11 22.95 15.81
C GLY A 184 38.11 22.18 14.95
N ASN A 185 37.88 20.89 15.22
CA ASN A 185 36.81 20.12 14.59
C ASN A 185 35.44 20.55 15.11
N TYR A 186 34.44 20.58 14.24
CA TYR A 186 33.06 20.86 14.61
C TYR A 186 32.10 20.01 13.76
N VAL A 187 30.93 19.73 14.31
CA VAL A 187 29.88 18.96 13.64
C VAL A 187 28.65 19.84 13.45
N LYS A 188 28.03 19.76 12.28
CA LYS A 188 26.73 20.36 11.99
C LYS A 188 25.77 19.24 11.61
N THR A 189 24.62 19.19 12.26
CA THR A 189 23.58 18.19 11.99
C THR A 189 22.37 18.90 11.40
N LEU A 190 21.87 18.39 10.28
CA LEU A 190 20.65 18.86 9.64
C LEU A 190 19.55 17.81 9.87
N PHE A 191 18.46 18.22 10.50
CA PHE A 191 17.26 17.39 10.63
C PHE A 191 16.24 17.83 9.58
N VAL A 192 15.81 16.89 8.75
CA VAL A 192 14.78 17.09 7.71
C VAL A 192 13.60 16.20 8.06
N ASP A 193 12.41 16.77 8.09
CA ASP A 193 11.16 16.03 8.30
C ASP A 193 10.25 16.20 7.08
N TYR A 194 9.70 15.10 6.58
CA TYR A 194 8.78 15.11 5.45
C TYR A 194 7.36 15.26 5.98
N SER A 195 6.69 16.34 5.55
CA SER A 195 5.27 16.51 5.80
C SER A 195 4.47 15.34 5.23
N SER A 196 3.75 14.64 6.10
CA SER A 196 2.71 13.70 5.70
C SER A 196 3.17 12.52 4.82
N ALA A 197 4.30 11.90 5.17
CA ALA A 197 4.93 10.73 4.54
C ALA A 197 4.01 9.73 3.80
N PHE A 198 3.01 9.15 4.47
CA PHE A 198 2.14 8.15 3.83
C PHE A 198 1.18 8.74 2.80
N ASN A 199 0.83 10.02 2.94
CA ASN A 199 -0.07 10.69 2.00
C ASN A 199 0.60 11.10 0.69
N THR A 200 1.93 11.03 0.62
CA THR A 200 2.71 11.49 -0.55
C THR A 200 3.18 10.35 -1.46
N ILE A 201 2.80 9.11 -1.18
CA ILE A 201 3.13 7.98 -2.05
C ILE A 201 2.35 8.11 -3.37
N ILE A 202 3.08 8.21 -4.47
CA ILE A 202 2.54 8.26 -5.83
C ILE A 202 2.72 6.86 -6.44
N PRO A 203 1.63 6.14 -6.76
CA PRO A 203 1.71 4.74 -7.20
C PRO A 203 2.64 4.53 -8.39
N SER A 204 2.55 5.38 -9.43
CA SER A 204 3.41 5.24 -10.62
C SER A 204 4.90 5.36 -10.32
N LYS A 205 5.30 6.28 -9.44
CA LYS A 205 6.71 6.42 -9.03
C LYS A 205 7.18 5.24 -8.17
N LEU A 206 6.29 4.72 -7.34
CA LEU A 206 6.59 3.55 -6.51
C LEU A 206 6.75 2.29 -7.38
N THR A 207 5.87 2.08 -8.36
CA THR A 207 5.95 0.95 -9.30
C THR A 207 7.32 0.90 -9.98
N THR A 208 7.79 2.01 -10.56
CA THR A 208 9.13 2.06 -11.18
C THR A 208 10.24 1.72 -10.20
N LYS A 209 10.21 2.25 -8.97
CA LYS A 209 11.19 1.92 -7.94
C LYS A 209 11.18 0.45 -7.55
N LEU A 210 10.00 -0.17 -7.47
CA LEU A 210 9.87 -1.59 -7.12
C LEU A 210 10.45 -2.49 -8.21
N GLU A 211 10.23 -2.13 -9.47
CA GLU A 211 10.84 -2.79 -10.63
C GLU A 211 12.37 -2.65 -10.60
N ASP A 212 12.89 -1.44 -10.31
CA ASP A 212 14.34 -1.19 -10.16
C ASP A 212 14.96 -2.02 -9.01
N LEU A 213 14.17 -2.31 -7.98
CA LEU A 213 14.55 -3.18 -6.85
C LEU A 213 14.47 -4.68 -7.19
N GLY A 214 14.04 -5.03 -8.41
CA GLY A 214 13.94 -6.40 -8.90
C GLY A 214 12.66 -7.14 -8.50
N LEU A 215 11.61 -6.41 -8.07
CA LEU A 215 10.30 -7.03 -7.87
C LEU A 215 9.65 -7.34 -9.22
N HIS A 216 8.94 -8.47 -9.26
CA HIS A 216 8.24 -8.92 -10.44
C HIS A 216 7.06 -7.99 -10.81
N THR A 217 6.89 -7.71 -12.10
CA THR A 217 5.90 -6.74 -12.63
C THR A 217 4.48 -7.00 -12.12
N SER A 218 4.02 -8.27 -12.09
CA SER A 218 2.68 -8.59 -11.59
C SER A 218 2.46 -8.24 -10.11
N LEU A 219 3.50 -8.28 -9.27
CA LEU A 219 3.43 -7.81 -7.89
C LEU A 219 3.43 -6.28 -7.81
N CYS A 220 4.20 -5.62 -8.68
CA CYS A 220 4.19 -4.16 -8.81
C CYS A 220 2.81 -3.65 -9.27
N ASP A 221 2.16 -4.35 -10.20
CA ASP A 221 0.79 -4.08 -10.65
C ASP A 221 -0.23 -4.30 -9.54
N TRP A 222 -0.10 -5.41 -8.80
CA TRP A 222 -0.94 -5.68 -7.63
C TRP A 222 -0.81 -4.56 -6.57
N LEU A 223 0.42 -4.09 -6.29
CA LEU A 223 0.67 -2.98 -5.37
C LEU A 223 0.14 -1.64 -5.91
N SER A 224 0.21 -1.42 -7.23
CA SER A 224 -0.41 -0.27 -7.87
C SER A 224 -1.94 -0.32 -7.69
N ASN A 225 -2.57 -1.46 -7.95
CA ASN A 225 -4.02 -1.67 -7.75
C ASN A 225 -4.43 -1.54 -6.28
N PHE A 226 -3.58 -2.02 -5.36
CA PHE A 226 -3.74 -1.84 -3.93
C PHE A 226 -3.74 -0.36 -3.54
N LEU A 227 -2.93 0.46 -4.21
CA LEU A 227 -2.82 1.88 -3.91
C LEU A 227 -3.84 2.78 -4.62
N THR A 228 -4.51 2.27 -5.66
CA THR A 228 -5.47 3.02 -6.48
C THR A 228 -6.93 2.65 -6.20
N ASP A 229 -7.83 3.61 -6.49
CA ASP A 229 -9.28 3.45 -6.42
C ASP A 229 -9.77 2.87 -5.08
N ARG A 230 -9.26 3.43 -3.99
CA ARG A 230 -9.62 3.02 -2.63
C ARG A 230 -10.77 3.86 -2.09
N PRO A 231 -11.96 3.26 -1.84
CA PRO A 231 -13.06 3.97 -1.21
C PRO A 231 -12.78 4.18 0.27
N GLN A 232 -12.97 5.40 0.76
CA GLN A 232 -12.89 5.74 2.18
C GLN A 232 -14.05 6.61 2.62
N SER A 233 -14.44 6.48 3.90
CA SER A 233 -15.39 7.39 4.55
C SER A 233 -14.87 7.79 5.93
N VAL A 234 -15.21 8.98 6.42
CA VAL A 234 -14.84 9.44 7.76
C VAL A 234 -15.96 9.10 8.72
N ARG A 235 -15.62 8.56 9.90
CA ARG A 235 -16.57 8.30 10.98
C ARG A 235 -16.23 9.08 12.24
N VAL A 236 -17.19 9.84 12.76
CA VAL A 236 -17.10 10.55 14.04
C VAL A 236 -18.33 10.19 14.88
N GLY A 237 -18.11 9.47 15.99
CA GLY A 237 -19.21 8.92 16.80
C GLY A 237 -20.11 8.00 15.97
N ASN A 238 -21.36 8.41 15.78
CA ASN A 238 -22.36 7.69 14.99
C ASN A 238 -22.57 8.27 13.58
N CYS A 239 -21.89 9.37 13.24
CA CYS A 239 -21.98 10.00 11.94
C CYS A 239 -20.93 9.42 10.99
N VAL A 240 -21.32 9.15 9.75
CA VAL A 240 -20.44 8.67 8.67
C VAL A 240 -20.60 9.59 7.47
N SER A 241 -19.49 10.02 6.88
CA SER A 241 -19.49 10.87 5.68
C SER A 241 -19.91 10.11 4.41
N SER A 242 -20.10 10.84 3.33
CA SER A 242 -20.07 10.26 1.99
C SER A 242 -18.72 9.59 1.70
N ILE A 243 -18.73 8.69 0.71
CA ILE A 243 -17.53 7.97 0.28
C ILE A 243 -16.70 8.90 -0.63
N LEU A 244 -15.40 8.96 -0.37
CA LEU A 244 -14.39 9.56 -1.23
C LEU A 244 -13.46 8.45 -1.73
N THR A 245 -13.11 8.46 -3.01
CA THR A 245 -12.16 7.50 -3.59
C THR A 245 -10.79 8.14 -3.71
N LEU A 246 -9.75 7.45 -3.22
CA LEU A 246 -8.36 7.89 -3.32
C LEU A 246 -7.56 6.98 -4.25
N SER A 247 -6.74 7.59 -5.11
CA SER A 247 -5.81 6.87 -5.99
C SER A 247 -4.34 7.25 -5.79
N VAL A 248 -4.05 7.87 -4.65
CA VAL A 248 -2.72 8.22 -4.15
C VAL A 248 -2.66 7.92 -2.65
N ALA A 249 -1.47 8.04 -2.05
CA ALA A 249 -1.20 7.73 -0.65
C ALA A 249 -1.25 6.23 -0.33
N ALA A 250 -0.71 5.84 0.82
CA ALA A 250 -0.99 4.56 1.45
C ALA A 250 -1.81 4.76 2.75
N PRO A 251 -2.76 3.89 3.09
CA PRO A 251 -3.64 4.11 4.24
C PRO A 251 -2.88 4.12 5.57
N GLN A 252 -3.06 5.16 6.39
CA GLN A 252 -2.41 5.21 7.70
C GLN A 252 -2.99 4.13 8.64
N GLY A 253 -2.18 3.11 8.95
CA GLY A 253 -2.59 1.94 9.75
C GLY A 253 -2.70 0.64 8.94
N CYS A 254 -2.47 0.69 7.62
CA CYS A 254 -2.20 -0.49 6.82
C CYS A 254 -0.79 -1.02 7.12
N VAL A 255 -0.63 -2.34 7.00
CA VAL A 255 0.59 -3.06 7.34
C VAL A 255 1.70 -2.86 6.30
N LEU A 256 1.33 -2.74 5.01
CA LEU A 256 2.28 -2.52 3.92
C LEU A 256 2.80 -1.08 3.86
N SER A 257 2.02 -0.10 4.31
CA SER A 257 2.34 1.33 4.11
C SER A 257 3.73 1.75 4.61
N PRO A 258 4.22 1.31 5.79
CA PRO A 258 5.56 1.66 6.24
C PRO A 258 6.68 1.09 5.37
N LEU A 259 6.51 -0.15 4.88
CA LEU A 259 7.46 -0.76 3.96
C LEU A 259 7.49 0.03 2.65
N LEU A 260 6.32 0.26 2.03
CA LEU A 260 6.22 0.96 0.75
C LEU A 260 6.75 2.40 0.81
N TYR A 261 6.64 3.07 1.96
CA TYR A 261 7.23 4.39 2.15
C TYR A 261 8.77 4.36 2.20
N SER A 262 9.34 3.26 2.68
CA SER A 262 10.79 3.12 2.87
C SER A 262 11.53 2.72 1.57
N LEU A 263 10.80 2.39 0.51
CA LEU A 263 11.31 1.99 -0.80
C LEU A 263 11.30 3.19 -1.78
#